data_AF-A0A9X1DBT8-F1
#
_entry.id   AF-A0A9X1DBT8-F1
#
_cell.length_a   1.000
_cell.length_b   1.000
_cell.length_c   1.000
_cell.angle_alpha   90.00
_cell.angle_beta   90.00
_cell.angle_gamma   90.00
#
_symmetry.space_group_name_H-M   'P 1'
#
loop_
_entity.id
_entity.type
_entity.pdbx_description
1 polymer ?
#
loop_
_entity_poly.entity_id
_entity_poly.type
_entity_poly.pdbx_seq_one_letter_code
_entity_poly.pdbx_strand_id
1 'polypeptide(L)' 'MPSPHDDDELYRRACALVRASQSASVSRLQRELRLGYNSAARLVARMAREGVIGSRSIMPWGRHDLPPEPPGLIINP' A
#
# COMPACT_ATOMS: atom_id res chain seq x y z
N MET A 1 21.86 11.84 5.60
CA MET A 1 20.53 12.42 5.30
C MET A 1 20.18 11.98 3.89
N PRO A 2 19.12 11.19 3.66
CA PRO A 2 18.65 10.95 2.30
C PRO A 2 18.31 12.32 1.69
N SER A 3 18.79 12.57 0.49
CA SER A 3 18.49 13.80 -0.21
C SER A 3 17.01 13.78 -0.61
N PRO A 4 16.31 14.92 -0.71
CA PRO A 4 14.88 14.96 -1.09
C PRO A 4 14.59 14.24 -2.43
N HIS A 5 15.62 14.07 -3.27
CA HIS A 5 15.55 13.32 -4.53
C HIS A 5 15.39 11.81 -4.34
N ASP A 6 16.00 11.23 -3.30
CA ASP A 6 16.01 9.78 -3.06
C ASP A 6 14.63 9.27 -2.64
N ASP A 7 13.95 10.01 -1.76
CA ASP A 7 12.60 9.66 -1.29
C ASP A 7 11.56 9.77 -2.41
N ASP A 8 11.70 10.75 -3.31
CA ASP A 8 10.82 10.90 -4.46
C ASP A 8 11.07 9.85 -5.56
N GLU A 9 12.31 9.38 -5.72
CA GLU A 9 12.61 8.26 -6.59
C GLU A 9 12.02 6.96 -6.05
N LEU A 10 12.20 6.69 -4.75
CA LEU A 10 11.58 5.55 -4.07
C LEU A 10 10.05 5.58 -4.16
N TYR A 11 9.45 6.76 -4.00
CA TYR A 11 8.02 6.95 -4.15
C TYR A 11 7.53 6.62 -5.56
N ARG A 12 8.21 7.13 -6.60
CA ARG A 12 7.87 6.82 -7.99
C ARG A 12 7.97 5.32 -8.29
N ARG A 13 9.02 4.66 -7.80
CA ARG A 13 9.18 3.19 -7.94
C ARG A 13 8.07 2.43 -7.21
N ALA A 14 7.72 2.84 -5.99
CA ALA A 14 6.63 2.25 -5.22
C ALA A 14 5.29 2.39 -5.97
N CYS A 15 4.97 3.58 -6.48
CA CYS A 15 3.76 3.82 -7.27
C CYS A 15 3.69 2.93 -8.53
N ALA A 16 4.80 2.78 -9.25
CA ALA A 16 4.86 1.91 -10.42
C ALA A 16 4.60 0.44 -10.05
N LEU A 17 5.20 -0.03 -8.95
CA LEU A 17 4.99 -1.37 -8.41
C LEU A 17 3.53 -1.60 -8.02
N VAL A 18 2.95 -0.66 -7.28
CA VAL A 18 1.54 -0.71 -6.83
C VAL A 18 0.59 -0.75 -8.03
N ARG A 19 0.84 0.07 -9.05
CA ARG A 19 0.04 0.06 -10.29
C ARG A 19 0.17 -1.25 -11.05
N ALA A 20 1.36 -1.84 -11.09
CA ALA A 20 1.60 -3.12 -11.75
C ALA A 20 0.96 -4.30 -11.00
N SER A 21 1.01 -4.30 -9.66
CA SER A 21 0.51 -5.42 -8.84
C SER A 21 -0.87 -5.23 -8.25
N GLN A 22 -1.49 -4.06 -8.43
CA GLN A 22 -2.79 -3.69 -7.86
C GLN A 22 -2.86 -3.89 -6.33
N SER A 23 -1.70 -3.83 -5.66
CA SER A 23 -1.54 -4.16 -4.24
C SER A 23 -0.38 -3.35 -3.65
N ALA A 24 -0.60 -2.75 -2.49
CA ALA A 24 0.31 -1.79 -1.87
C ALA A 24 0.66 -2.12 -0.41
N SER A 25 0.80 -3.41 -0.09
CA SER A 25 1.19 -3.82 1.26
C SER A 25 2.62 -3.38 1.60
N VAL A 26 2.84 -3.03 2.87
CA VAL A 26 4.14 -2.61 3.39
C VAL A 26 5.19 -3.71 3.17
N SER A 27 4.82 -4.98 3.44
CA SER A 27 5.68 -6.15 3.26
C SER A 27 6.15 -6.33 1.81
N ARG A 28 5.30 -6.01 0.83
CA ARG A 28 5.66 -6.06 -0.60
C ARG A 28 6.68 -5.00 -0.95
N LEU A 29 6.47 -3.75 -0.52
CA LEU A 29 7.45 -2.67 -0.74
C LEU A 29 8.78 -2.95 -0.04
N GLN A 30 8.76 -3.55 1.15
CA GLN A 30 9.98 -3.94 1.85
C GLN A 30 10.83 -4.91 1.02
N ARG A 31 10.19 -5.93 0.43
CA ARG A 31 10.89 -6.96 -0.37
C ARG A 31 11.36 -6.42 -1.72
N GLU A 32 10.50 -5.71 -2.44
CA GLU A 32 10.76 -5.26 -3.81
C GLU A 32 11.74 -4.07 -3.86
N LEU A 33 11.61 -3.14 -2.91
CA LEU A 33 12.46 -1.94 -2.85
C LEU A 33 13.60 -2.06 -1.83
N ARG A 34 13.72 -3.21 -1.14
CA ARG A 34 14.71 -3.47 -0.08
C ARG A 34 14.72 -2.40 1.01
N LEU A 35 13.52 -1.94 1.39
CA LEU A 35 13.32 -0.89 2.38
C LEU A 35 13.07 -1.47 3.78
N GLY A 36 13.51 -0.75 4.81
CA GLY A 36 13.08 -1.00 6.18
C GLY A 36 11.60 -0.68 6.39
N TYR A 37 11.00 -1.24 7.45
CA TYR A 37 9.57 -1.10 7.76
C TYR A 37 9.11 0.37 7.79
N ASN A 38 9.82 1.24 8.51
CA ASN A 38 9.46 2.66 8.63
C ASN A 38 9.43 3.38 7.28
N SER A 39 10.42 3.13 6.41
CA SER A 39 10.46 3.75 5.09
C SER A 39 9.32 3.23 4.21
N ALA A 40 9.06 1.93 4.20
CA ALA A 40 7.95 1.34 3.45
C ALA A 40 6.59 1.84 3.95
N ALA A 41 6.38 1.91 5.27
CA ALA A 41 5.15 2.42 5.87
C ALA A 41 4.91 3.90 5.52
N ARG A 42 5.95 4.75 5.51
CA ARG A 42 5.83 6.14 5.05
C ARG A 42 5.39 6.24 3.58
N LEU A 43 5.95 5.40 2.70
CA LEU A 43 5.58 5.38 1.29
C LEU A 43 4.11 4.97 1.11
N VAL A 44 3.67 3.92 1.80
CA VAL A 44 2.27 3.49 1.80
C VAL A 44 1.34 4.59 2.33
N ALA A 45 1.69 5.22 3.45
CA ALA A 45 0.91 6.32 4.02
C ALA A 45 0.83 7.55 3.09
N ARG A 46 1.92 7.87 2.37
CA ARG A 46 1.93 8.92 1.35
C ARG A 46 1.03 8.54 0.17
N MET A 47 1.16 7.32 -0.35
CA MET A 47 0.30 6.81 -1.43
C MET A 47 -1.18 6.80 -1.04
N ALA A 48 -1.51 6.51 0.22
CA ALA A 48 -2.88 6.55 0.72
C ALA A 48 -3.42 7.98 0.77
N ARG A 49 -2.62 8.91 1.27
CA ARG A 49 -2.97 10.34 1.36
C ARG A 49 -3.17 10.98 -0.02
N GLU A 50 -2.36 10.58 -1.00
CA GLU A 50 -2.44 11.06 -2.38
C GLU A 50 -3.50 10.30 -3.21
N GLY A 51 -4.18 9.30 -2.64
CA GLY A 51 -5.22 8.52 -3.32
C GLY A 51 -4.68 7.52 -4.36
N VAL A 52 -3.37 7.26 -4.36
CA VAL A 52 -2.74 6.24 -5.22
C VAL A 52 -3.15 4.84 -4.79
N ILE A 53 -3.40 4.64 -3.50
CA ILE A 53 -3.95 3.39 -2.97
C ILE A 53 -5.31 3.68 -2.35
N GLY A 54 -6.34 3.02 -2.86
CA GLY A 54 -7.65 3.04 -2.24
C GLY A 54 -7.55 2.36 -0.88
N SER A 55 -8.08 3.01 0.17
CA SER A 55 -8.28 2.39 1.48
C SER A 55 -9.25 1.23 1.30
N ARG A 56 -8.73 0.08 0.87
CA ARG A 56 -9.54 -1.11 0.66
C ARG A 56 -9.75 -1.72 2.02
N SER A 57 -10.91 -1.41 2.58
CA SER A 57 -11.50 -1.99 3.78
C SER A 57 -10.88 -1.53 5.10
N ILE A 58 -11.27 -0.33 5.55
CA ILE A 58 -11.62 -0.19 6.97
C ILE A 58 -13.15 -0.43 7.05
N MET A 59 -13.57 -1.71 7.03
CA MET A 59 -15.01 -1.99 7.24
C MET A 59 -15.33 -1.70 8.72
N PRO A 60 -16.38 -0.91 9.03
CA PRO A 60 -16.81 -0.65 10.40
C PRO A 60 -17.77 -1.73 10.97
N TRP A 61 -18.07 -2.79 10.22
CA TRP A 61 -19.07 -3.79 10.59
C TRP A 61 -18.39 -5.06 11.11
N GLY A 62 -18.68 -5.44 12.36
CA GLY A 62 -18.12 -6.61 13.02
C GLY A 62 -18.35 -7.90 12.23
N ARG A 63 -17.52 -8.92 12.48
CA ARG A 63 -17.35 -10.19 11.72
C ARG A 63 -18.62 -11.03 11.44
N HIS A 64 -19.84 -10.56 11.77
CA HIS A 64 -21.08 -11.33 11.66
C HIS A 64 -22.04 -10.86 10.54
N ASP A 65 -21.95 -9.63 10.02
CA ASP A 65 -22.98 -9.05 9.12
C ASP A 65 -22.53 -8.80 7.67
N LEU A 66 -21.63 -9.61 7.12
CA LEU A 66 -21.26 -9.52 5.69
C LEU A 66 -22.36 -10.16 4.81
N PRO A 67 -22.82 -9.51 3.72
CA PRO A 67 -23.53 -10.21 2.65
C PRO A 67 -22.61 -11.27 2.02
N PRO A 68 -23.16 -12.37 1.45
CA PRO A 68 -22.34 -13.42 0.85
C PRO A 68 -21.53 -12.85 -0.32
N GLU A 69 -20.22 -12.73 -0.10
CA GLU A 69 -19.16 -12.39 -1.06
C GLU A 69 -19.25 -10.98 -1.71
N PRO A 70 -18.53 -9.96 -1.20
CA PRO A 70 -18.31 -8.73 -1.96
C PRO A 70 -17.35 -8.99 -3.14
N PRO A 71 -17.70 -8.58 -4.38
CA PRO A 71 -16.86 -8.85 -5.55
C PRO A 71 -15.49 -8.18 -5.43
N GLY A 72 -14.44 -9.00 -5.40
CA GLY A 72 -13.07 -8.59 -5.68
C GLY A 72 -12.19 -8.18 -4.49
N LEU A 73 -12.52 -8.58 -3.26
CA LEU A 73 -11.69 -8.29 -2.09
C LEU A 73 -10.42 -9.16 -2.04
N ILE A 74 -9.43 -8.86 -2.89
CA ILE A 74 -8.07 -9.41 -2.73
C ILE A 74 -7.41 -8.66 -1.56
N ILE A 75 -7.63 -9.18 -0.34
CA ILE A 75 -6.76 -8.94 0.81
C ILE A 75 -5.59 -9.92 0.65
N ASN A 76 -4.39 -9.41 0.41
CA ASN A 76 -3.19 -10.24 0.57
C ASN A 76 -2.86 -10.34 2.06
N PRO A 77 -2.49 -11.53 2.57
CA PRO A 77 -2.01 -11.74 3.94
C PRO A 77 -0.67 -11.06 4.22
#